data_AF-A0A3B0VHJ7-F1
#
_entry.id   AF-A0A3B0VHJ7-F1
#
_cell.length_a   1.000
_cell.length_b   1.000
_cell.length_c   1.000
_cell.angle_alpha   90.00
_cell.angle_beta   90.00
_cell.angle_gamma   90.00
#
_symmetry.space_group_name_H-M   'P 1'
#
loop_
_entity.id
_entity.type
_entity.pdbx_description
1 polymer ?
#
loop_
_entity_poly.entity_id
_entity_poly.type
_entity_poly.pdbx_seq_one_letter_code
_entity_poly.pdbx_strand_id
1 'polypeptide(L)'
;MPEDITFTLAAGTNLMMLSTVQIAGHLAASGTVTESVLWQTVPGGSGSAFSVVVMPTGTAVISRTVIKGSPVFGIAVVGESDKLVVIENSTLQDMGDFPMLIEPASLHRVQMNNVTFLNNAINQVLIDTSSGIDAIAKDAVLTAQPGLDYYHVADAQTFPIAPATFVVPTGVTLTVESGVEMRFGQDAETFVVNGRLQAIGTPTQPITFTSVNEITLGEWRGLQVNGGSAELTYVEIRNGDNNLVVSGSGTAQLGNTTLREAAFAGLVVDDGSVTAVCTTFTDNTTDGIVVENNGTPSLLASSSNFSGNGSNGLNNLSGVMMDARNSWWGDATGPGGIGAGSGQSIQGNVLFSPWFTEETCTTMPYRLYLPSIVTP
;
A
#
# COMPACT_ATOMS: atom_id res chain seq x y z
N MET A 1 -18.23 -17.10 -21.43
CA MET A 1 -19.56 -16.49 -21.31
C MET A 1 -19.60 -15.22 -22.14
N PRO A 2 -20.40 -15.17 -23.21
CA PRO A 2 -20.46 -14.03 -24.10
C PRO A 2 -21.05 -12.78 -23.43
N GLU A 3 -20.82 -11.63 -24.07
CA GLU A 3 -21.53 -10.39 -23.79
C GLU A 3 -23.05 -10.59 -23.88
N ASP A 4 -23.80 -9.73 -23.19
CA ASP A 4 -25.27 -9.76 -23.09
C ASP A 4 -25.90 -11.02 -22.47
N ILE A 5 -25.11 -12.00 -22.04
CA ILE A 5 -25.60 -13.20 -21.35
C ILE A 5 -25.38 -13.06 -19.85
N THR A 6 -26.43 -13.39 -19.08
CA THR A 6 -26.34 -13.57 -17.62
C THR A 6 -26.31 -15.04 -17.27
N PHE A 7 -25.35 -15.45 -16.43
CA PHE A 7 -25.31 -16.78 -15.82
C PHE A 7 -25.58 -16.66 -14.33
N THR A 8 -26.68 -17.26 -13.92
CA THR A 8 -27.18 -17.18 -12.55
C THR A 8 -26.97 -18.51 -11.84
N LEU A 9 -26.37 -18.45 -10.65
CA LEU A 9 -26.22 -19.58 -9.73
C LEU A 9 -27.02 -19.26 -8.47
N ALA A 10 -28.07 -20.05 -8.23
CA ALA A 10 -28.92 -19.91 -7.05
C ALA A 10 -28.29 -20.61 -5.84
N ALA A 11 -28.77 -20.26 -4.63
CA ALA A 11 -28.36 -20.90 -3.39
C ALA A 11 -28.39 -22.44 -3.47
N GLY A 12 -27.36 -23.09 -2.93
CA GLY A 12 -27.20 -24.54 -2.98
C GLY A 12 -26.71 -25.10 -4.32
N THR A 13 -26.45 -24.26 -5.32
CA THR A 13 -25.88 -24.73 -6.59
C THR A 13 -24.46 -25.22 -6.39
N ASN A 14 -24.18 -26.44 -6.84
CA ASN A 14 -22.83 -27.02 -6.91
C ASN A 14 -22.37 -27.06 -8.37
N LEU A 15 -21.40 -26.21 -8.72
CA LEU A 15 -20.81 -26.12 -10.05
C LEU A 15 -19.42 -26.73 -10.05
N MET A 16 -19.22 -27.73 -10.90
CA MET A 16 -17.91 -28.37 -11.13
C MET A 16 -17.41 -28.02 -12.52
N MET A 17 -16.20 -27.46 -12.59
CA MET A 17 -15.58 -27.00 -13.84
C MET A 17 -14.26 -27.73 -14.11
N LEU A 18 -14.02 -28.08 -15.37
CA LEU A 18 -12.78 -28.71 -15.85
C LEU A 18 -11.79 -27.69 -16.43
N SER A 19 -12.24 -26.46 -16.68
CA SER A 19 -11.48 -25.38 -17.31
C SER A 19 -11.88 -24.02 -16.74
N THR A 20 -11.05 -23.01 -17.01
CA THR A 20 -11.36 -21.61 -16.71
C THR A 20 -12.68 -21.17 -17.34
N VAL A 21 -13.48 -20.42 -16.59
CA VAL A 21 -14.66 -19.73 -17.13
C VAL A 21 -14.35 -18.25 -17.33
N GLN A 22 -14.32 -17.83 -18.59
CA GLN A 22 -14.20 -16.41 -18.95
C GLN A 22 -15.59 -15.75 -18.95
N ILE A 23 -15.72 -14.60 -18.28
CA ILE A 23 -16.95 -13.83 -18.14
C ILE A 23 -16.81 -12.52 -18.93
N ALA A 24 -17.40 -12.46 -20.13
CA ALA A 24 -17.58 -11.22 -20.90
C ALA A 24 -18.99 -10.62 -20.71
N GLY A 25 -19.96 -11.42 -20.25
CA GLY A 25 -21.31 -10.98 -19.88
C GLY A 25 -21.46 -10.68 -18.38
N HIS A 26 -22.48 -11.24 -17.74
CA HIS A 26 -22.73 -11.07 -16.31
C HIS A 26 -22.75 -12.41 -15.56
N LEU A 27 -21.99 -12.50 -14.48
CA LEU A 27 -22.06 -13.59 -13.51
C LEU A 27 -22.84 -13.15 -12.26
N ALA A 28 -23.92 -13.84 -11.93
CA ALA A 28 -24.69 -13.63 -10.71
C ALA A 28 -24.70 -14.91 -9.87
N ALA A 29 -23.88 -14.98 -8.83
CA ALA A 29 -23.87 -16.09 -7.86
C ALA A 29 -24.44 -15.59 -6.53
N SER A 30 -25.51 -16.20 -6.05
CA SER A 30 -26.23 -15.73 -4.87
C SER A 30 -26.60 -16.89 -3.95
N GLY A 31 -25.72 -17.14 -2.97
CA GLY A 31 -25.97 -18.07 -1.88
C GLY A 31 -26.79 -17.46 -0.74
N THR A 32 -27.12 -18.30 0.24
CA THR A 32 -27.70 -17.87 1.53
C THR A 32 -26.77 -18.24 2.69
N VAL A 33 -27.12 -17.86 3.92
CA VAL A 33 -26.33 -18.21 5.12
C VAL A 33 -26.23 -19.73 5.30
N THR A 34 -27.26 -20.48 4.91
CA THR A 34 -27.35 -21.94 5.08
C THR A 34 -27.02 -22.71 3.81
N GLU A 35 -27.11 -22.07 2.65
CA GLU A 35 -26.93 -22.70 1.34
C GLU A 35 -26.06 -21.81 0.45
N SER A 36 -24.75 -21.91 0.62
CA SER A 36 -23.79 -21.24 -0.26
C SER A 36 -23.86 -21.79 -1.69
N VAL A 37 -23.48 -20.97 -2.66
CA VAL A 37 -23.08 -21.50 -3.98
C VAL A 37 -21.70 -22.12 -3.84
N LEU A 38 -21.48 -23.30 -4.42
CA LEU A 38 -20.17 -23.93 -4.50
C LEU A 38 -19.67 -23.90 -5.94
N TRP A 39 -18.53 -23.25 -6.16
CA TRP A 39 -17.80 -23.25 -7.41
C TRP A 39 -16.48 -24.01 -7.23
N GLN A 40 -16.38 -25.17 -7.86
CA GLN A 40 -15.23 -26.06 -7.69
C GLN A 40 -14.53 -26.33 -9.02
N THR A 41 -13.21 -26.09 -9.05
CA THR A 41 -12.35 -26.62 -10.11
C THR A 41 -12.01 -28.07 -9.79
N VAL A 42 -12.19 -28.97 -10.76
CA VAL A 42 -11.94 -30.41 -10.56
C VAL A 42 -10.42 -30.71 -10.62
N PRO A 43 -9.86 -31.45 -9.65
CA PRO A 43 -8.46 -31.87 -9.68
C PRO A 43 -8.13 -32.67 -10.95
N GLY A 44 -7.03 -32.34 -11.64
CA GLY A 44 -6.61 -33.01 -12.87
C GLY A 44 -7.32 -32.55 -14.14
N GLY A 45 -8.16 -31.51 -14.06
CA GLY A 45 -8.69 -30.78 -15.22
C GLY A 45 -7.58 -30.12 -16.05
N SER A 46 -7.89 -29.72 -17.28
CA SER A 46 -6.93 -29.29 -18.31
C SER A 46 -6.16 -28.02 -17.93
N GLY A 47 -5.11 -28.13 -17.11
CA GLY A 47 -4.02 -27.15 -16.92
C GLY A 47 -4.42 -25.68 -16.77
N SER A 48 -5.66 -25.39 -16.39
CA SER A 48 -6.23 -24.05 -16.46
C SER A 48 -5.78 -23.26 -15.24
N ALA A 49 -5.07 -22.16 -15.46
CA ALA A 49 -4.50 -21.36 -14.38
C ALA A 49 -5.58 -20.69 -13.52
N PHE A 50 -6.82 -20.51 -13.99
CA PHE A 50 -7.85 -19.75 -13.26
C PHE A 50 -9.16 -20.54 -13.08
N SER A 51 -9.88 -20.34 -11.96
CA SER A 51 -11.30 -20.75 -11.86
C SER A 51 -12.19 -19.84 -12.70
N VAL A 52 -12.06 -18.53 -12.51
CA VAL A 52 -12.90 -17.50 -13.16
C VAL A 52 -12.01 -16.37 -13.64
N VAL A 53 -12.25 -15.88 -14.85
CA VAL A 53 -11.62 -14.65 -15.37
C VAL A 53 -12.72 -13.70 -15.79
N VAL A 54 -12.83 -12.54 -15.15
CA VAL A 54 -13.76 -11.49 -15.55
C VAL A 54 -13.07 -10.58 -16.56
N MET A 55 -13.54 -10.65 -17.80
CA MET A 55 -13.01 -9.89 -18.93
C MET A 55 -13.39 -8.40 -18.80
N PRO A 56 -12.83 -7.49 -19.63
CA PRO A 56 -13.11 -6.06 -19.53
C PRO A 56 -14.60 -5.71 -19.70
N THR A 57 -15.30 -6.42 -20.59
CA THR A 57 -16.74 -6.23 -20.80
C THR A 57 -17.61 -6.89 -19.74
N GLY A 58 -17.02 -7.78 -18.93
CA GLY A 58 -17.71 -8.58 -17.94
C GLY A 58 -18.00 -7.87 -16.62
N THR A 59 -19.08 -8.31 -15.97
CA THR A 59 -19.43 -7.94 -14.59
C THR A 59 -19.65 -9.21 -13.75
N ALA A 60 -19.50 -9.09 -12.44
CA ALA A 60 -19.90 -10.15 -11.53
C ALA A 60 -20.48 -9.62 -10.22
N VAL A 61 -21.46 -10.34 -9.68
CA VAL A 61 -21.92 -10.23 -8.29
C VAL A 61 -21.85 -11.63 -7.70
N ILE A 62 -20.90 -11.82 -6.77
CA ILE A 62 -20.59 -13.10 -6.13
C ILE A 62 -20.87 -12.94 -4.65
N SER A 63 -22.02 -13.47 -4.21
CA SER A 63 -22.48 -13.36 -2.82
C SER A 63 -22.61 -14.75 -2.21
N ARG A 64 -22.06 -14.95 -1.01
CA ARG A 64 -22.15 -16.22 -0.26
C ARG A 64 -21.77 -17.43 -1.12
N THR A 65 -20.63 -17.32 -1.78
CA THR A 65 -20.11 -18.33 -2.68
C THR A 65 -18.79 -18.87 -2.14
N VAL A 66 -18.59 -20.17 -2.21
CA VAL A 66 -17.30 -20.81 -1.97
C VAL A 66 -16.68 -21.12 -3.32
N ILE A 67 -15.54 -20.51 -3.64
CA ILE A 67 -14.76 -20.80 -4.84
C ILE A 67 -13.53 -21.58 -4.38
N LYS A 68 -13.31 -22.77 -4.95
CA LYS A 68 -12.25 -23.65 -4.46
C LYS A 68 -11.58 -24.55 -5.49
N GLY A 69 -10.36 -24.98 -5.15
CA GLY A 69 -9.67 -26.09 -5.80
C GLY A 69 -8.98 -25.75 -7.12
N SER A 70 -8.80 -24.46 -7.43
CA SER A 70 -8.00 -24.07 -8.59
C SER A 70 -6.53 -24.44 -8.36
N PRO A 71 -5.83 -25.01 -9.36
CA PRO A 71 -4.43 -25.39 -9.20
C PRO A 71 -3.47 -24.20 -9.11
N VAL A 72 -3.88 -23.01 -9.58
CA VAL A 72 -3.06 -21.80 -9.51
C VAL A 72 -3.92 -20.67 -8.93
N PHE A 73 -4.72 -20.01 -9.75
CA PHE A 73 -5.47 -18.82 -9.40
C PHE A 73 -6.97 -19.05 -9.20
N GLY A 74 -7.58 -18.38 -8.23
CA GLY A 74 -9.04 -18.36 -8.06
C GLY A 74 -9.72 -17.47 -9.11
N ILE A 75 -9.89 -16.19 -8.79
CA ILE A 75 -10.51 -15.19 -9.66
C ILE A 75 -9.45 -14.26 -10.26
N ALA A 76 -9.49 -14.01 -11.56
CA ALA A 76 -8.80 -12.89 -12.19
C ALA A 76 -9.78 -11.79 -12.64
N VAL A 77 -9.40 -10.53 -12.49
CA VAL A 77 -10.11 -9.38 -13.05
C VAL A 77 -9.14 -8.59 -13.93
N VAL A 78 -9.47 -8.50 -15.23
CA VAL A 78 -8.54 -8.01 -16.25
C VAL A 78 -9.18 -6.95 -17.15
N GLY A 79 -8.32 -6.04 -17.60
CA GLY A 79 -8.54 -4.86 -18.44
C GLY A 79 -9.42 -3.74 -17.87
N GLU A 80 -9.17 -2.56 -18.41
CA GLU A 80 -9.82 -1.32 -18.00
C GLU A 80 -11.30 -1.27 -18.42
N SER A 81 -12.19 -0.97 -17.47
CA SER A 81 -13.64 -0.89 -17.68
C SER A 81 -14.35 -0.30 -16.46
N ASP A 82 -15.57 0.22 -16.62
CA ASP A 82 -16.44 0.64 -15.51
C ASP A 82 -17.38 -0.48 -15.00
N LYS A 83 -17.16 -1.69 -15.50
CA LYS A 83 -17.97 -2.86 -15.17
C LYS A 83 -17.47 -3.49 -13.87
N LEU A 84 -18.28 -3.34 -12.82
CA LEU A 84 -17.94 -3.79 -11.46
C LEU A 84 -17.91 -5.31 -11.31
N VAL A 85 -17.04 -5.74 -10.40
CA VAL A 85 -16.90 -7.09 -9.86
C VAL A 85 -17.06 -7.01 -8.35
N VAL A 86 -18.24 -7.37 -7.87
CA VAL A 86 -18.60 -7.34 -6.45
C VAL A 86 -18.49 -8.75 -5.88
N ILE A 87 -17.69 -8.91 -4.82
CA ILE A 87 -17.53 -10.17 -4.09
C ILE A 87 -17.84 -9.90 -2.63
N GLU A 88 -18.86 -10.58 -2.11
CA GLU A 88 -19.33 -10.35 -0.74
C GLU A 88 -19.63 -11.64 0.01
N ASN A 89 -19.30 -11.67 1.30
CA ASN A 89 -19.60 -12.77 2.22
C ASN A 89 -19.20 -14.16 1.66
N SER A 90 -18.11 -14.21 0.90
CA SER A 90 -17.72 -15.37 0.09
C SER A 90 -16.37 -15.89 0.55
N THR A 91 -16.03 -17.13 0.18
CA THR A 91 -14.79 -17.78 0.60
C THR A 91 -13.98 -18.20 -0.63
N LEU A 92 -12.72 -17.78 -0.69
CA LEU A 92 -11.73 -18.25 -1.65
C LEU A 92 -10.79 -19.21 -0.92
N GLN A 93 -10.86 -20.51 -1.25
CA GLN A 93 -10.15 -21.52 -0.49
C GLN A 93 -9.50 -22.63 -1.31
N ASP A 94 -8.52 -23.30 -0.70
CA ASP A 94 -7.85 -24.47 -1.26
C ASP A 94 -7.29 -24.22 -2.68
N MET A 95 -6.79 -23.00 -2.94
CA MET A 95 -6.11 -22.65 -4.19
C MET A 95 -4.63 -23.05 -4.13
N GLY A 96 -4.09 -23.53 -5.25
CA GLY A 96 -2.70 -23.96 -5.37
C GLY A 96 -1.69 -22.82 -5.43
N ASP A 97 -2.13 -21.59 -5.65
CA ASP A 97 -1.32 -20.36 -5.62
C ASP A 97 -2.18 -19.18 -5.08
N PHE A 98 -2.21 -18.03 -5.77
CA PHE A 98 -2.97 -16.85 -5.36
C PHE A 98 -4.50 -17.00 -5.61
N PRO A 99 -5.37 -16.84 -4.60
CA PRO A 99 -6.82 -16.89 -4.78
C PRO A 99 -7.39 -15.75 -5.64
N MET A 100 -6.66 -14.63 -5.79
CA MET A 100 -7.08 -13.53 -6.63
C MET A 100 -5.92 -12.86 -7.37
N LEU A 101 -6.15 -12.51 -8.63
CA LEU A 101 -5.27 -11.72 -9.48
C LEU A 101 -6.05 -10.50 -10.03
N ILE A 102 -5.45 -9.32 -9.96
CA ILE A 102 -6.05 -8.08 -10.47
C ILE A 102 -4.98 -7.29 -11.21
N GLU A 103 -5.24 -6.90 -12.45
CA GLU A 103 -4.36 -5.94 -13.14
C GLU A 103 -4.54 -4.53 -12.52
N PRO A 104 -3.49 -3.70 -12.40
CA PRO A 104 -3.61 -2.33 -11.87
C PRO A 104 -4.76 -1.52 -12.48
N ALA A 105 -4.92 -1.55 -13.82
CA ALA A 105 -6.02 -0.85 -14.50
C ALA A 105 -7.42 -1.43 -14.24
N SER A 106 -7.52 -2.59 -13.59
CA SER A 106 -8.78 -3.20 -13.16
C SER A 106 -9.11 -2.97 -11.69
N LEU A 107 -8.20 -2.40 -10.90
CA LEU A 107 -8.32 -2.35 -9.45
C LEU A 107 -9.59 -1.60 -8.98
N HIS A 108 -9.98 -0.54 -9.68
CA HIS A 108 -11.20 0.24 -9.39
C HIS A 108 -12.50 -0.53 -9.64
N ARG A 109 -12.45 -1.66 -10.37
CA ARG A 109 -13.63 -2.49 -10.67
C ARG A 109 -13.99 -3.41 -9.51
N VAL A 110 -13.05 -3.70 -8.63
CA VAL A 110 -13.18 -4.77 -7.63
C VAL A 110 -13.68 -4.20 -6.32
N GLN A 111 -14.77 -4.78 -5.82
CA GLN A 111 -15.31 -4.48 -4.49
C GLN A 111 -15.37 -5.77 -3.68
N MET A 112 -14.57 -5.83 -2.61
CA MET A 112 -14.55 -6.96 -1.68
C MET A 112 -15.14 -6.55 -0.34
N ASN A 113 -16.11 -7.33 0.14
CA ASN A 113 -16.69 -7.14 1.47
C ASN A 113 -16.86 -8.48 2.17
N ASN A 114 -16.09 -8.73 3.23
CA ASN A 114 -16.12 -9.98 3.96
C ASN A 114 -15.83 -11.20 3.06
N VAL A 115 -14.75 -11.12 2.28
CA VAL A 115 -14.23 -12.21 1.45
C VAL A 115 -13.18 -12.96 2.24
N THR A 116 -13.44 -14.21 2.61
CA THR A 116 -12.51 -15.01 3.42
C THR A 116 -11.48 -15.72 2.55
N PHE A 117 -10.20 -15.53 2.84
CA PHE A 117 -9.08 -16.24 2.23
C PHE A 117 -8.68 -17.38 3.17
N LEU A 118 -8.78 -18.63 2.74
CA LEU A 118 -8.65 -19.79 3.63
C LEU A 118 -7.89 -20.95 2.97
N ASN A 119 -6.85 -21.46 3.62
CA ASN A 119 -6.10 -22.63 3.16
C ASN A 119 -5.60 -22.56 1.70
N ASN A 120 -5.34 -21.36 1.18
CA ASN A 120 -4.66 -21.21 -0.09
C ASN A 120 -3.16 -21.40 0.13
N ALA A 121 -2.43 -21.79 -0.91
CA ALA A 121 -0.97 -21.82 -0.86
C ALA A 121 -0.40 -20.43 -0.53
N ILE A 122 -1.05 -19.38 -1.06
CA ILE A 122 -0.71 -17.99 -0.80
C ILE A 122 -2.01 -17.22 -0.53
N ASN A 123 -2.30 -16.79 0.70
CA ASN A 123 -3.50 -15.98 0.99
C ASN A 123 -3.26 -14.51 0.66
N GLN A 124 -2.92 -14.22 -0.60
CA GLN A 124 -2.62 -12.86 -1.07
C GLN A 124 -3.49 -12.53 -2.28
N VAL A 125 -3.75 -11.23 -2.46
CA VAL A 125 -4.25 -10.70 -3.73
C VAL A 125 -3.05 -10.24 -4.53
N LEU A 126 -2.83 -10.84 -5.70
CA LEU A 126 -1.79 -10.41 -6.62
C LEU A 126 -2.30 -9.21 -7.44
N ILE A 127 -1.64 -8.06 -7.31
CA ILE A 127 -1.76 -6.93 -8.21
C ILE A 127 -0.67 -7.11 -9.28
N ASP A 128 -1.07 -7.61 -10.45
CA ASP A 128 -0.16 -8.11 -11.48
C ASP A 128 0.30 -7.00 -12.42
N THR A 129 1.56 -6.59 -12.28
CA THR A 129 2.21 -5.56 -13.12
C THR A 129 2.87 -6.15 -14.38
N SER A 130 2.84 -7.46 -14.60
CA SER A 130 3.55 -8.15 -15.70
C SER A 130 3.11 -7.73 -17.12
N SER A 131 1.92 -7.15 -17.24
CA SER A 131 1.37 -6.70 -18.53
C SER A 131 1.99 -5.38 -19.03
N GLY A 132 2.87 -4.74 -18.24
CA GLY A 132 3.37 -3.38 -18.46
C GLY A 132 2.30 -2.31 -18.20
N ILE A 133 1.14 -2.71 -17.67
CA ILE A 133 0.09 -1.81 -17.19
C ILE A 133 0.31 -1.61 -15.69
N ASP A 134 1.12 -0.61 -15.40
CA ASP A 134 1.59 -0.32 -14.05
C ASP A 134 0.67 0.67 -13.30
N ALA A 135 -0.26 1.31 -14.02
CA ALA A 135 -1.10 2.38 -13.51
C ALA A 135 -2.52 1.92 -13.18
N ILE A 136 -3.05 2.36 -12.04
CA ILE A 136 -4.49 2.27 -11.77
C ILE A 136 -5.26 3.24 -12.67
N ALA A 137 -6.40 2.80 -13.20
CA ALA A 137 -7.13 3.58 -14.20
C ALA A 137 -8.07 4.64 -13.59
N LYS A 138 -8.64 4.35 -12.42
CA LYS A 138 -9.59 5.22 -11.70
C LYS A 138 -9.45 5.05 -10.19
N ASP A 139 -10.22 5.84 -9.46
CA ASP A 139 -10.24 5.78 -8.00
C ASP A 139 -10.52 4.35 -7.53
N ALA A 140 -9.65 3.84 -6.67
CA ALA A 140 -9.68 2.47 -6.18
C ALA A 140 -9.58 2.42 -4.66
N VAL A 141 -10.15 1.38 -4.07
CA VAL A 141 -10.15 1.17 -2.62
C VAL A 141 -9.61 -0.23 -2.32
N LEU A 142 -8.55 -0.30 -1.50
CA LEU A 142 -8.04 -1.54 -0.93
C LEU A 142 -8.58 -1.71 0.48
N THR A 143 -9.01 -2.93 0.81
CA THR A 143 -9.70 -3.24 2.06
C THR A 143 -9.13 -4.50 2.68
N ALA A 144 -8.95 -4.51 4.00
CA ALA A 144 -8.55 -5.72 4.71
C ALA A 144 -9.67 -6.77 4.62
N GLN A 145 -9.29 -8.04 4.48
CA GLN A 145 -10.23 -9.14 4.35
C GLN A 145 -9.87 -10.27 5.33
N PRO A 146 -10.84 -11.05 5.85
CA PRO A 146 -10.54 -12.14 6.75
C PRO A 146 -9.59 -13.17 6.12
N GLY A 147 -8.42 -13.37 6.75
CA GLY A 147 -7.41 -14.32 6.28
C GLY A 147 -6.59 -13.85 5.07
N LEU A 148 -6.78 -12.62 4.58
CA LEU A 148 -5.87 -12.02 3.59
C LEU A 148 -4.60 -11.58 4.31
N ASP A 149 -3.46 -12.08 3.87
CA ASP A 149 -2.15 -11.72 4.41
C ASP A 149 -1.78 -10.30 3.96
N TYR A 150 -1.75 -10.05 2.65
CA TYR A 150 -1.46 -8.74 2.06
C TYR A 150 -1.83 -8.66 0.57
N TYR A 151 -1.85 -7.45 0.04
CA TYR A 151 -1.82 -7.20 -1.40
C TYR A 151 -0.38 -7.28 -1.89
N HIS A 152 -0.11 -8.24 -2.77
CA HIS A 152 1.20 -8.46 -3.36
C HIS A 152 1.24 -7.72 -4.70
N VAL A 153 1.96 -6.61 -4.76
CA VAL A 153 2.28 -5.94 -6.02
C VAL A 153 3.51 -6.64 -6.58
N ALA A 154 3.38 -7.28 -7.74
CA ALA A 154 4.51 -7.92 -8.39
C ALA A 154 4.28 -8.21 -9.87
N ASP A 155 5.39 -8.32 -10.60
CA ASP A 155 5.41 -8.95 -11.92
C ASP A 155 5.35 -10.48 -11.78
N ALA A 156 4.24 -11.08 -12.23
CA ALA A 156 3.99 -12.52 -12.16
C ALA A 156 4.85 -13.38 -13.11
N GLN A 157 5.68 -12.79 -13.98
CA GLN A 157 6.46 -13.47 -15.02
C GLN A 157 7.96 -13.13 -14.88
N THR A 158 8.66 -13.81 -13.98
CA THR A 158 10.08 -13.55 -13.65
C THR A 158 11.06 -13.43 -14.84
N PHE A 159 11.81 -12.31 -14.84
CA PHE A 159 13.16 -11.98 -15.37
C PHE A 159 13.53 -12.04 -16.88
N PRO A 160 14.27 -11.02 -17.41
CA PRO A 160 14.60 -9.70 -16.87
C PRO A 160 13.74 -8.62 -17.55
N ILE A 161 12.84 -7.99 -16.81
CA ILE A 161 12.09 -6.83 -17.29
C ILE A 161 12.43 -5.65 -16.36
N ALA A 162 12.36 -4.44 -16.90
CA ALA A 162 12.63 -3.17 -16.21
C ALA A 162 11.94 -3.11 -14.83
N PRO A 163 12.46 -2.32 -13.85
CA PRO A 163 11.83 -2.19 -12.54
C PRO A 163 10.33 -1.90 -12.70
N ALA A 164 9.48 -2.79 -12.18
CA ALA A 164 8.05 -2.63 -12.28
C ALA A 164 7.61 -1.45 -11.40
N THR A 165 6.73 -0.61 -11.92
CA THR A 165 6.17 0.50 -11.16
C THR A 165 4.74 0.20 -10.82
N PHE A 166 4.27 0.66 -9.67
CA PHE A 166 2.85 0.72 -9.38
C PHE A 166 2.48 2.19 -9.24
N VAL A 167 1.63 2.67 -10.14
CA VAL A 167 1.42 4.10 -10.37
C VAL A 167 0.00 4.48 -10.01
N VAL A 168 -0.14 5.53 -9.20
CA VAL A 168 -1.36 6.31 -9.02
C VAL A 168 -1.27 7.55 -9.91
N PRO A 169 -1.96 7.60 -11.05
CA PRO A 169 -1.85 8.71 -12.00
C PRO A 169 -2.43 10.01 -11.48
N THR A 170 -2.05 11.14 -12.08
CA THR A 170 -2.66 12.43 -11.80
C THR A 170 -4.18 12.41 -12.02
N GLY A 171 -4.92 12.97 -11.06
CA GLY A 171 -6.38 12.97 -11.07
C GLY A 171 -7.04 11.71 -10.54
N VAL A 172 -6.25 10.69 -10.15
CA VAL A 172 -6.75 9.44 -9.56
C VAL A 172 -6.37 9.36 -8.08
N THR A 173 -7.25 8.76 -7.28
CA THR A 173 -7.05 8.50 -5.85
C THR A 173 -6.98 7.01 -5.54
N LEU A 174 -5.89 6.55 -4.92
CA LEU A 174 -5.88 5.25 -4.24
C LEU A 174 -6.22 5.46 -2.76
N THR A 175 -7.27 4.80 -2.30
CA THR A 175 -7.61 4.72 -0.87
C THR A 175 -7.18 3.37 -0.32
N VAL A 176 -6.40 3.39 0.75
CA VAL A 176 -5.99 2.19 1.48
C VAL A 176 -6.64 2.25 2.86
N GLU A 177 -7.57 1.34 3.14
CA GLU A 177 -8.28 1.31 4.42
C GLU A 177 -7.43 0.70 5.54
N SER A 178 -7.85 0.95 6.79
CA SER A 178 -7.16 0.47 7.99
C SER A 178 -6.95 -1.05 7.98
N GLY A 179 -5.77 -1.49 8.41
CA GLY A 179 -5.41 -2.91 8.49
C GLY A 179 -4.95 -3.53 7.17
N VAL A 180 -4.87 -2.76 6.09
CA VAL A 180 -4.30 -3.24 4.82
C VAL A 180 -2.78 -3.25 4.88
N GLU A 181 -2.19 -4.34 4.41
CA GLU A 181 -0.77 -4.45 4.11
C GLU A 181 -0.59 -4.58 2.59
N MET A 182 0.38 -3.83 2.04
CA MET A 182 0.85 -3.99 0.67
C MET A 182 2.34 -4.35 0.70
N ARG A 183 2.70 -5.39 -0.05
CA ARG A 183 4.10 -5.78 -0.27
C ARG A 183 4.49 -5.64 -1.73
N PHE A 184 5.68 -5.10 -1.96
CA PHE A 184 6.25 -4.86 -3.28
C PHE A 184 7.35 -5.88 -3.56
N GLY A 185 7.35 -6.42 -4.78
CA GLY A 185 8.23 -7.47 -5.26
C GLY A 185 9.71 -7.07 -5.39
N GLN A 186 10.48 -7.96 -6.02
CA GLN A 186 11.94 -7.85 -6.14
C GLN A 186 12.35 -6.81 -7.21
N ASP A 187 13.62 -6.41 -7.17
CA ASP A 187 14.27 -5.56 -8.19
C ASP A 187 13.69 -4.16 -8.35
N ALA A 188 13.58 -3.46 -7.22
CA ALA A 188 13.32 -2.03 -7.21
C ALA A 188 11.92 -1.63 -7.67
N GLU A 189 10.92 -2.47 -7.35
CA GLU A 189 9.53 -2.06 -7.46
C GLU A 189 9.29 -0.74 -6.74
N THR A 190 8.67 0.19 -7.45
CA THR A 190 8.47 1.55 -6.97
C THR A 190 6.98 1.85 -6.91
N PHE A 191 6.52 2.31 -5.76
CA PHE A 191 5.17 2.82 -5.63
C PHE A 191 5.15 4.32 -5.93
N VAL A 192 4.67 4.71 -7.11
CA VAL A 192 4.67 6.09 -7.59
C VAL A 192 3.30 6.73 -7.43
N VAL A 193 3.25 7.91 -6.81
CA VAL A 193 2.04 8.71 -6.60
C VAL A 193 2.16 10.05 -7.31
N ASN A 194 1.56 10.12 -8.51
CA ASN A 194 1.37 11.34 -9.28
C ASN A 194 -0.03 11.97 -9.04
N GLY A 195 -0.95 11.19 -8.47
CA GLY A 195 -2.30 11.58 -8.06
C GLY A 195 -2.43 11.80 -6.56
N ARG A 196 -3.37 11.10 -5.92
CA ARG A 196 -3.58 11.14 -4.47
C ARG A 196 -3.52 9.75 -3.85
N LEU A 197 -2.73 9.59 -2.80
CA LEU A 197 -2.75 8.44 -1.91
C LEU A 197 -3.40 8.83 -0.58
N GLN A 198 -4.46 8.14 -0.20
CA GLN A 198 -5.13 8.29 1.09
C GLN A 198 -4.99 6.98 1.89
N ALA A 199 -4.10 6.96 2.87
CA ALA A 199 -3.88 5.82 3.77
C ALA A 199 -4.08 6.26 5.22
N ILE A 200 -5.26 5.97 5.76
CA ILE A 200 -5.67 6.37 7.11
C ILE A 200 -5.98 5.11 7.92
N GLY A 201 -4.96 4.64 8.65
CA GLY A 201 -5.05 3.54 9.59
C GLY A 201 -5.60 3.97 10.95
N THR A 202 -5.51 3.05 11.91
CA THR A 202 -5.79 3.31 13.33
C THR A 202 -4.68 2.70 14.20
N PRO A 203 -4.56 3.06 15.50
CA PRO A 203 -3.56 2.44 16.38
C PRO A 203 -3.63 0.91 16.45
N THR A 204 -4.83 0.35 16.30
CA THR A 204 -5.07 -1.10 16.39
C THR A 204 -5.09 -1.80 15.03
N GLN A 205 -5.16 -1.04 13.95
CA GLN A 205 -5.19 -1.53 12.57
C GLN A 205 -4.38 -0.55 11.70
N PRO A 206 -3.05 -0.51 11.88
CA PRO A 206 -2.20 0.32 11.03
C PRO A 206 -2.23 -0.19 9.59
N ILE A 207 -1.77 0.65 8.66
CA ILE A 207 -1.53 0.28 7.27
C ILE A 207 -0.02 0.06 7.09
N THR A 208 0.38 -0.96 6.34
CA THR A 208 1.80 -1.29 6.14
C THR A 208 2.18 -1.28 4.66
N PHE A 209 3.29 -0.61 4.33
CA PHE A 209 3.97 -0.66 3.04
C PHE A 209 5.40 -1.21 3.24
N THR A 210 5.75 -2.32 2.59
CA THR A 210 7.05 -3.00 2.75
C THR A 210 7.45 -3.83 1.51
N SER A 211 8.67 -4.37 1.47
CA SER A 211 9.07 -5.40 0.51
C SER A 211 8.43 -6.76 0.84
N VAL A 212 8.31 -7.61 -0.18
CA VAL A 212 7.92 -9.03 -0.03
C VAL A 212 8.92 -9.80 0.83
N ASN A 213 10.22 -9.64 0.58
CA ASN A 213 11.25 -10.18 1.46
C ASN A 213 11.74 -9.09 2.43
N GLU A 214 11.51 -9.37 3.72
CA GLU A 214 11.75 -8.45 4.82
C GLU A 214 13.11 -8.69 5.50
N ILE A 215 13.97 -9.53 4.91
CA ILE A 215 15.32 -9.79 5.43
C ILE A 215 16.33 -8.81 4.82
N THR A 216 16.19 -8.49 3.55
CA THR A 216 17.11 -7.59 2.84
C THR A 216 16.48 -6.21 2.76
N LEU A 217 17.19 -5.18 3.23
CA LEU A 217 16.75 -3.80 3.05
C LEU A 217 16.93 -3.38 1.58
N GLY A 218 16.02 -2.55 1.07
CA GLY A 218 16.16 -1.95 -0.25
C GLY A 218 15.72 -2.83 -1.42
N GLU A 219 14.98 -3.90 -1.16
CA GLU A 219 14.44 -4.76 -2.23
C GLU A 219 13.34 -4.08 -3.05
N TRP A 220 12.68 -3.09 -2.45
CA TRP A 220 11.78 -2.17 -3.13
C TRP A 220 12.29 -0.72 -2.98
N ARG A 221 11.91 0.17 -3.90
CA ARG A 221 12.42 1.56 -3.92
C ARG A 221 11.74 2.51 -2.96
N GLY A 222 10.66 2.06 -2.31
CA GLY A 222 9.84 2.92 -1.49
C GLY A 222 8.65 3.53 -2.21
N LEU A 223 7.95 4.37 -1.45
CA LEU A 223 6.88 5.24 -1.91
C LEU A 223 7.47 6.54 -2.45
N GLN A 224 7.14 6.92 -3.68
CA GLN A 224 7.57 8.15 -4.33
C GLN A 224 6.37 9.04 -4.65
N VAL A 225 6.23 10.16 -3.96
CA VAL A 225 5.22 11.18 -4.24
C VAL A 225 5.82 12.22 -5.19
N ASN A 226 5.58 12.03 -6.48
CA ASN A 226 6.16 12.84 -7.55
C ASN A 226 5.09 13.79 -8.14
N GLY A 227 5.02 15.01 -7.60
CA GLY A 227 3.99 15.99 -7.99
C GLY A 227 2.57 15.69 -7.49
N GLY A 228 2.33 14.51 -6.92
CA GLY A 228 1.06 14.11 -6.29
C GLY A 228 0.93 14.54 -4.82
N SER A 229 0.00 13.88 -4.11
CA SER A 229 -0.22 14.09 -2.68
C SER A 229 -0.39 12.77 -1.92
N ALA A 230 0.14 12.69 -0.70
CA ALA A 230 -0.06 11.56 0.20
C ALA A 230 -0.55 12.02 1.58
N GLU A 231 -1.60 11.37 2.08
CA GLU A 231 -2.11 11.50 3.44
C GLU A 231 -1.91 10.15 4.15
N LEU A 232 -0.99 10.12 5.12
CA LEU A 232 -0.49 8.91 5.77
C LEU A 232 -0.68 9.03 7.28
N THR A 233 -1.70 8.37 7.83
CA THR A 233 -1.94 8.37 9.28
C THR A 233 -1.99 6.95 9.83
N TYR A 234 -1.29 6.65 10.92
CA TYR A 234 -1.12 5.27 11.42
C TYR A 234 -0.63 4.31 10.33
N VAL A 235 0.40 4.75 9.62
CA VAL A 235 1.06 3.98 8.55
C VAL A 235 2.45 3.54 9.02
N GLU A 236 2.86 2.34 8.65
CA GLU A 236 4.24 1.87 8.73
C GLU A 236 4.81 1.75 7.31
N ILE A 237 5.96 2.37 7.05
CA ILE A 237 6.73 2.18 5.82
C ILE A 237 8.10 1.64 6.21
N ARG A 238 8.49 0.48 5.63
CA ARG A 238 9.77 -0.15 5.97
C ARG A 238 10.43 -0.91 4.83
N ASN A 239 11.70 -1.27 5.03
CA ASN A 239 12.52 -2.09 4.13
C ASN A 239 12.74 -1.50 2.73
N GLY A 240 12.38 -0.22 2.50
CA GLY A 240 12.61 0.46 1.23
C GLY A 240 14.08 0.87 1.05
N ASP A 241 14.48 1.16 -0.18
CA ASP A 241 15.76 1.81 -0.46
C ASP A 241 15.78 3.18 0.24
N ASN A 242 14.82 4.02 -0.15
CA ASN A 242 14.23 5.02 0.73
C ASN A 242 12.84 4.54 1.09
N ASN A 243 12.33 4.81 2.29
CA ASN A 243 10.94 4.45 2.59
C ASN A 243 9.95 5.40 1.89
N LEU A 244 10.20 6.72 1.98
CA LEU A 244 9.38 7.75 1.35
C LEU A 244 10.25 8.80 0.66
N VAL A 245 9.93 9.13 -0.59
CA VAL A 245 10.50 10.27 -1.32
C VAL A 245 9.37 11.22 -1.71
N VAL A 246 9.53 12.51 -1.44
CA VAL A 246 8.55 13.54 -1.85
C VAL A 246 9.29 14.56 -2.70
N SER A 247 8.91 14.65 -3.99
CA SER A 247 9.66 15.41 -4.97
C SER A 247 8.85 16.36 -5.85
N GLY A 248 9.53 17.39 -6.36
CA GLY A 248 8.94 18.45 -7.18
C GLY A 248 7.77 19.12 -6.46
N SER A 249 6.62 19.27 -7.12
CA SER A 249 5.41 19.80 -6.47
C SER A 249 4.69 18.82 -5.54
N GLY A 250 5.32 17.69 -5.20
CA GLY A 250 4.76 16.63 -4.36
C GLY A 250 4.51 17.10 -2.93
N THR A 251 3.45 16.59 -2.31
CA THR A 251 3.09 16.92 -0.93
C THR A 251 2.83 15.66 -0.09
N ALA A 252 3.27 15.64 1.16
CA ALA A 252 2.93 14.56 2.09
C ALA A 252 2.57 15.07 3.49
N GLN A 253 1.50 14.51 4.05
CA GLN A 253 1.07 14.73 5.43
C GLN A 253 1.15 13.41 6.19
N LEU A 254 2.01 13.36 7.20
CA LEU A 254 2.26 12.19 8.03
C LEU A 254 1.79 12.43 9.46
N GLY A 255 1.04 11.48 10.03
CA GLY A 255 0.46 11.55 11.36
C GLY A 255 0.50 10.21 12.09
N ASN A 256 1.23 10.07 13.20
CA ASN A 256 1.36 8.76 13.89
C ASN A 256 1.89 7.67 12.95
N THR A 257 2.82 8.05 12.08
CA THR A 257 3.40 7.17 11.05
C THR A 257 4.81 6.76 11.46
N THR A 258 5.24 5.57 11.08
CA THR A 258 6.59 5.05 11.34
C THR A 258 7.30 4.81 10.01
N LEU A 259 8.51 5.35 9.87
CA LEU A 259 9.42 5.09 8.77
C LEU A 259 10.68 4.45 9.35
N ARG A 260 10.89 3.16 9.07
CA ARG A 260 11.97 2.40 9.68
C ARG A 260 12.67 1.44 8.75
N GLU A 261 13.88 1.02 9.10
CA GLU A 261 14.61 -0.03 8.36
C GLU A 261 14.77 0.31 6.86
N ALA A 262 15.01 1.57 6.49
CA ALA A 262 15.41 1.90 5.13
C ALA A 262 16.87 1.51 4.87
N ALA A 263 17.19 1.10 3.64
CA ALA A 263 18.57 0.86 3.21
C ALA A 263 19.39 2.17 3.10
N PHE A 264 18.70 3.29 2.93
CA PHE A 264 19.23 4.64 3.00
C PHE A 264 18.45 5.45 4.04
N ALA A 265 17.48 6.26 3.62
CA ALA A 265 16.77 7.18 4.49
C ALA A 265 15.30 6.82 4.71
N GLY A 266 14.79 7.15 5.90
CA GLY A 266 13.36 7.04 6.19
C GLY A 266 12.54 7.95 5.27
N LEU A 267 12.92 9.22 5.17
CA LEU A 267 12.28 10.21 4.29
C LEU A 267 13.34 11.00 3.51
N VAL A 268 13.10 11.17 2.21
CA VAL A 268 13.81 12.13 1.35
C VAL A 268 12.85 13.21 0.89
N VAL A 269 13.21 14.47 1.10
CA VAL A 269 12.50 15.64 0.57
C VAL A 269 13.33 16.27 -0.54
N ASP A 270 12.90 16.09 -1.78
CA ASP A 270 13.61 16.51 -3.00
C ASP A 270 12.80 17.55 -3.78
N ASP A 271 12.84 18.81 -3.32
CA ASP A 271 11.96 19.92 -3.75
C ASP A 271 10.48 19.80 -3.31
N GLY A 272 10.11 18.70 -2.65
CA GLY A 272 8.76 18.48 -2.12
C GLY A 272 8.41 19.27 -0.85
N SER A 273 7.14 19.15 -0.44
CA SER A 273 6.62 19.75 0.80
C SER A 273 6.05 18.70 1.75
N VAL A 274 6.63 18.56 2.95
CA VAL A 274 6.25 17.54 3.93
C VAL A 274 5.86 18.16 5.27
N THR A 275 4.74 17.69 5.82
CA THR A 275 4.36 17.89 7.23
C THR A 275 4.32 16.53 7.91
N ALA A 276 5.26 16.29 8.82
CA ALA A 276 5.36 15.09 9.63
C ALA A 276 5.14 15.43 11.10
N VAL A 277 3.99 14.99 11.63
CA VAL A 277 3.58 15.21 13.02
C VAL A 277 3.42 13.88 13.71
N CYS A 278 3.98 13.74 14.92
CA CYS A 278 3.97 12.46 15.62
C CYS A 278 4.48 11.32 14.72
N THR A 279 5.56 11.56 13.98
CA THR A 279 6.14 10.56 13.08
C THR A 279 7.41 10.01 13.69
N THR A 280 7.61 8.70 13.60
CA THR A 280 8.81 8.02 14.11
C THR A 280 9.73 7.68 12.94
N PHE A 281 10.96 8.16 12.99
CA PHE A 281 12.03 7.84 12.05
C PHE A 281 13.09 7.04 12.81
N THR A 282 13.10 5.71 12.61
CA THR A 282 13.95 4.82 13.41
C THR A 282 14.69 3.77 12.61
N ASP A 283 15.90 3.44 13.03
CA ASP A 283 16.67 2.31 12.51
C ASP A 283 16.85 2.32 10.98
N ASN A 284 16.90 3.52 10.39
CA ASN A 284 17.28 3.68 8.99
C ASN A 284 18.81 3.65 8.87
N THR A 285 19.31 2.97 7.84
CA THR A 285 20.75 2.69 7.68
C THR A 285 21.59 3.96 7.67
N THR A 286 21.08 5.04 7.06
CA THR A 286 21.72 6.36 7.08
C THR A 286 20.93 7.32 7.93
N ASP A 287 20.03 8.10 7.34
CA ASP A 287 19.39 9.24 7.99
C ASP A 287 17.90 8.97 8.25
N GLY A 288 17.36 9.55 9.32
CA GLY A 288 15.90 9.58 9.53
C GLY A 288 15.22 10.38 8.42
N ILE A 289 15.73 11.59 8.15
CA ILE A 289 15.29 12.47 7.08
C ILE A 289 16.51 13.05 6.34
N VAL A 290 16.46 13.03 5.01
CA VAL A 290 17.34 13.82 4.12
C VAL A 290 16.52 14.88 3.41
N VAL A 291 17.01 16.12 3.41
CA VAL A 291 16.46 17.21 2.57
C VAL A 291 17.51 17.58 1.54
N GLU A 292 17.17 17.38 0.26
CA GLU A 292 18.08 17.59 -0.86
C GLU A 292 18.17 19.07 -1.24
N ASN A 293 19.29 19.46 -1.87
CA ASN A 293 19.53 20.84 -2.30
C ASN A 293 18.98 21.12 -3.71
N ASN A 294 17.74 20.72 -3.95
CA ASN A 294 17.05 20.93 -5.22
C ASN A 294 15.81 21.81 -4.98
N GLY A 295 15.67 22.88 -5.77
CA GLY A 295 14.53 23.79 -5.71
C GLY A 295 14.35 24.49 -4.35
N THR A 296 13.13 24.45 -3.80
CA THR A 296 12.73 25.11 -2.55
C THR A 296 11.93 24.15 -1.65
N PRO A 297 12.58 23.12 -1.08
CA PRO A 297 11.90 22.11 -0.27
C PRO A 297 11.31 22.74 1.00
N SER A 298 10.25 22.12 1.53
CA SER A 298 9.64 22.50 2.79
C SER A 298 9.44 21.29 3.70
N LEU A 299 9.86 21.40 4.97
CA LEU A 299 9.67 20.37 5.97
C LEU A 299 9.26 20.98 7.31
N LEU A 300 8.15 20.47 7.85
CA LEU A 300 7.78 20.55 9.25
C LEU A 300 7.79 19.15 9.86
N ALA A 301 8.77 18.83 10.71
CA ALA A 301 8.92 17.57 11.41
C ALA A 301 8.77 17.77 12.93
N SER A 302 7.55 18.08 13.38
CA SER A 302 7.26 18.47 14.76
C SER A 302 6.58 17.35 15.54
N SER A 303 6.78 17.30 16.86
CA SER A 303 6.25 16.21 17.70
C SER A 303 6.73 14.83 17.26
N SER A 304 7.84 14.76 16.55
CA SER A 304 8.34 13.53 15.93
C SER A 304 9.44 12.89 16.76
N ASN A 305 9.71 11.61 16.52
CA ASN A 305 10.72 10.82 17.19
C ASN A 305 11.83 10.44 16.20
N PHE A 306 13.08 10.72 16.57
CA PHE A 306 14.27 10.30 15.86
C PHE A 306 15.13 9.42 16.79
N SER A 307 15.35 8.16 16.41
CA SER A 307 16.16 7.21 17.17
C SER A 307 16.84 6.19 16.25
N GLY A 308 17.98 5.63 16.64
CA GLY A 308 18.56 4.46 15.95
C GLY A 308 19.05 4.65 14.50
N ASN A 309 18.87 5.83 13.87
CA ASN A 309 19.38 6.07 12.51
C ASN A 309 20.91 6.15 12.52
N GLY A 310 21.54 5.58 11.49
CA GLY A 310 22.99 5.34 11.45
C GLY A 310 23.87 6.61 11.35
N SER A 311 23.35 7.69 10.78
CA SER A 311 24.05 8.95 10.53
C SER A 311 23.41 10.12 11.30
N ASN A 312 22.30 10.67 10.81
CA ASN A 312 21.60 11.80 11.42
C ASN A 312 20.12 11.48 11.61
N GLY A 313 19.49 12.14 12.60
CA GLY A 313 18.03 12.21 12.64
C GLY A 313 17.50 13.06 11.47
N LEU A 314 18.16 14.17 11.16
CA LEU A 314 17.81 15.06 10.07
C LEU A 314 19.07 15.67 9.43
N ASN A 315 19.27 15.37 8.15
CA ASN A 315 20.34 15.90 7.32
C ASN A 315 19.78 16.87 6.27
N ASN A 316 19.88 18.17 6.52
CA ASN A 316 19.45 19.20 5.58
C ASN A 316 20.62 19.69 4.72
N LEU A 317 20.65 19.26 3.47
CA LEU A 317 21.66 19.66 2.48
C LEU A 317 21.28 20.96 1.75
N SER A 318 20.04 21.43 1.90
CA SER A 318 19.53 22.64 1.28
C SER A 318 19.95 23.91 2.02
N GLY A 319 19.82 25.06 1.34
CA GLY A 319 19.94 26.38 1.98
C GLY A 319 18.71 26.83 2.76
N VAL A 320 17.59 26.12 2.68
CA VAL A 320 16.29 26.50 3.28
C VAL A 320 16.22 26.04 4.74
N MET A 321 15.55 26.82 5.59
CA MET A 321 15.34 26.48 7.00
C MET A 321 14.24 25.43 7.15
N MET A 322 14.56 24.28 7.75
CA MET A 322 13.58 23.24 8.12
C MET A 322 13.16 23.37 9.58
N ASP A 323 11.88 23.09 9.90
CA ASP A 323 11.38 23.14 11.27
C ASP A 323 11.21 21.73 11.83
N ALA A 324 12.02 21.38 12.83
CA ALA A 324 11.98 20.13 13.56
C ALA A 324 11.86 20.34 15.07
N ARG A 325 11.29 21.48 15.49
CA ARG A 325 11.07 21.79 16.91
C ARG A 325 10.02 20.88 17.53
N ASN A 326 10.07 20.78 18.85
CA ASN A 326 9.21 19.93 19.66
C ASN A 326 9.34 18.45 19.25
N SER A 327 10.56 17.97 19.00
CA SER A 327 10.78 16.57 18.64
C SER A 327 11.67 15.88 19.68
N TRP A 328 11.53 14.56 19.80
CA TRP A 328 12.41 13.71 20.59
C TRP A 328 13.57 13.25 19.71
N TRP A 329 14.80 13.40 20.19
CA TRP A 329 16.02 13.09 19.43
C TRP A 329 16.73 11.85 19.96
N GLY A 330 16.04 10.98 20.71
CA GLY A 330 16.65 9.80 21.31
C GLY A 330 17.42 10.05 22.62
N ASP A 331 17.58 11.31 23.04
CA ASP A 331 18.19 11.67 24.32
C ASP A 331 17.63 12.99 24.90
N ALA A 332 17.50 13.07 26.24
CA ALA A 332 16.92 14.20 26.95
C ALA A 332 17.73 15.50 26.80
N THR A 333 19.03 15.37 26.53
CA THR A 333 19.91 16.50 26.24
C THR A 333 19.69 17.12 24.87
N GLY A 334 18.85 16.49 24.01
CA GLY A 334 18.49 16.98 22.69
C GLY A 334 19.39 16.46 21.58
N PRO A 335 19.28 17.03 20.36
CA PRO A 335 20.03 16.55 19.20
C PRO A 335 21.53 16.83 19.33
N GLY A 336 22.33 15.93 18.76
CA GLY A 336 23.76 16.15 18.51
C GLY A 336 24.02 16.91 17.19
N GLY A 337 25.25 16.82 16.67
CA GLY A 337 25.65 17.51 15.45
C GLY A 337 25.78 19.02 15.67
N ILE A 338 24.90 19.81 15.06
CA ILE A 338 24.81 21.26 15.33
C ILE A 338 24.15 21.56 16.69
N GLY A 339 23.42 20.59 17.26
CA GLY A 339 22.88 20.65 18.60
C GLY A 339 23.94 20.31 19.66
N ALA A 340 23.69 20.72 20.91
CA ALA A 340 24.63 20.50 22.02
C ALA A 340 24.35 19.19 22.81
N GLY A 341 23.35 18.41 22.39
CA GLY A 341 22.93 17.19 23.07
C GLY A 341 23.66 15.93 22.57
N SER A 342 23.27 14.79 23.12
CA SER A 342 23.81 13.46 22.80
C SER A 342 22.85 12.58 21.97
N GLY A 343 21.69 13.12 21.60
CA GLY A 343 20.73 12.45 20.75
C GLY A 343 21.17 12.37 19.29
N GLN A 344 20.29 11.87 18.44
CA GLN A 344 20.42 11.82 16.99
C GLN A 344 20.86 13.17 16.44
N SER A 345 21.88 13.14 15.58
CA SER A 345 22.51 14.34 15.06
C SER A 345 21.59 15.10 14.13
N ILE A 346 21.78 16.42 14.09
CA ILE A 346 21.22 17.30 13.07
C ILE A 346 22.34 17.93 12.28
N GLN A 347 22.15 18.04 10.96
CA GLN A 347 23.04 18.75 10.06
C GLN A 347 22.29 19.81 9.24
N GLY A 348 22.96 20.95 9.00
CA GLY A 348 22.48 22.01 8.12
C GLY A 348 21.51 22.99 8.77
N ASN A 349 20.64 23.57 7.96
CA ASN A 349 19.74 24.65 8.35
C ASN A 349 18.47 24.08 9.02
N VAL A 350 18.49 23.88 10.34
CA VAL A 350 17.35 23.30 11.08
C VAL A 350 17.00 24.08 12.35
N LEU A 351 15.71 24.36 12.55
CA LEU A 351 15.16 24.78 13.85
C LEU A 351 14.81 23.54 14.67
N PHE A 352 15.45 23.35 15.81
CA PHE A 352 15.27 22.13 16.63
C PHE A 352 14.97 22.42 18.11
N SER A 353 15.01 23.69 18.53
CA SER A 353 14.70 24.11 19.91
C SER A 353 13.36 24.86 19.97
N PRO A 354 12.48 24.54 20.94
CA PRO A 354 12.66 23.53 22.00
C PRO A 354 12.59 22.09 21.45
N TRP A 355 13.13 21.14 22.20
CA TRP A 355 12.99 19.69 21.96
C TRP A 355 12.32 19.02 23.16
N PHE A 356 11.86 17.79 23.00
CA PHE A 356 11.30 17.01 24.10
C PHE A 356 12.39 16.30 24.91
N THR A 357 12.19 16.19 26.22
CA THR A 357 13.13 15.50 27.13
C THR A 357 12.76 14.04 27.39
N GLU A 358 11.65 13.58 26.83
CA GLU A 358 11.16 12.20 26.88
C GLU A 358 10.52 11.85 25.53
N GLU A 359 10.44 10.54 25.24
CA GLU A 359 9.76 10.05 24.06
C GLU A 359 8.24 10.29 24.15
N THR A 360 7.74 11.24 23.35
CA THR A 360 6.41 11.86 23.54
C THR A 360 5.46 11.69 22.36
N CYS A 361 5.79 10.81 21.42
CA CYS A 361 4.94 10.50 20.27
C CYS A 361 3.85 9.44 20.57
N THR A 362 3.91 8.75 21.71
CA THR A 362 3.05 7.59 22.02
C THR A 362 1.72 7.92 22.72
N THR A 363 1.48 9.17 23.13
CA THR A 363 0.38 9.49 24.07
C THR A 363 -0.51 10.68 23.70
N MET A 364 -0.23 11.44 22.63
CA MET A 364 -0.99 12.65 22.29
C MET A 364 -1.97 12.42 21.13
N PRO A 365 -3.29 12.65 21.31
CA PRO A 365 -4.25 12.54 20.21
C PRO A 365 -3.99 13.63 19.17
N TYR A 366 -3.66 13.19 17.95
CA TYR A 366 -3.40 13.91 16.70
C TYR A 366 -4.28 15.15 16.42
N ARG A 367 -5.50 15.21 16.97
CA ARG A 367 -6.48 16.29 16.75
C ARG A 367 -6.04 17.69 17.21
N LEU A 368 -4.98 17.80 18.02
CA LEU A 368 -4.53 19.09 18.58
C LEU A 368 -3.55 19.88 17.68
N TYR A 369 -3.04 19.30 16.59
CA TYR A 369 -1.98 19.91 15.77
C TYR A 369 -2.33 20.13 14.30
N LEU A 370 -3.54 19.79 13.85
CA LEU A 370 -3.99 20.32 12.56
C LEU A 370 -4.17 21.84 12.72
N PRO A 371 -3.61 22.67 11.84
CA PRO A 371 -4.15 24.00 11.64
C PRO A 371 -5.64 23.81 11.39
N SER A 372 -6.49 24.45 12.18
CA SER A 372 -7.91 24.43 11.93
C SER A 372 -8.12 24.86 10.49
N ILE A 373 -8.60 23.95 9.63
CA ILE A 373 -9.10 24.35 8.32
C ILE A 373 -10.34 25.19 8.63
N VAL A 374 -10.14 26.49 8.75
CA VAL A 374 -11.24 27.45 8.68
C VAL A 374 -11.61 27.48 7.21
N THR A 375 -12.55 26.63 6.81
CA THR A 375 -13.23 26.79 5.53
C THR A 375 -13.99 28.13 5.56
N PRO A 376 -13.93 28.95 4.50
CA PRO A 376 -14.67 30.21 4.42
C PRO A 376 -16.18 30.06 4.66
#